data_AF-A0A1B4FG49-F1
#
_entry.id   AF-A0A1B4FG49-F1
#
_cell.length_a   1.000
_cell.length_b   1.000
_cell.length_c   1.000
_cell.angle_alpha   90.00
_cell.angle_beta   90.00
_cell.angle_gamma   90.00
#
_symmetry.space_group_name_H-M   'P 1'
#
loop_
_entity.id
_entity.type
_entity.pdbx_description
1 polymer ?
#
loop_
_entity_poly.entity_id
_entity_poly.type
_entity_poly.pdbx_seq_one_letter_code
_entity_poly.pdbx_strand_id
1 'polypeptide(L)'
;MNINGTYKSQDGAFTLTIASANEGNGTFGGSYVSKYTPQGQQTFSVLAGIWNYVGNVTTPNSIAFIANIRPANWPYCIQDTWSGVMTQQGQILLNGVRSYLNADGTYVLSSLGTMPFSAQ
;
A
#
# COMPACT_ATOMS: atom_id res chain seq x y z
N MET A 1 -19.46 3.60 -0.61
CA MET A 1 -18.63 2.76 0.26
C MET A 1 -17.53 3.61 0.85
N ASN A 2 -17.43 3.66 2.17
CA ASN A 2 -16.30 4.30 2.85
C ASN A 2 -15.27 3.23 3.20
N ILE A 3 -14.04 3.36 2.69
CA ILE A 3 -12.92 2.46 2.99
C ILE A 3 -11.84 3.12 3.85
N ASN A 4 -12.06 4.35 4.33
CA ASN A 4 -11.15 5.01 5.25
C ASN A 4 -10.94 4.16 6.51
N GLY A 5 -9.70 4.11 6.99
CA GLY A 5 -9.33 3.28 8.13
C GLY A 5 -7.85 2.97 8.16
N THR A 6 -7.41 2.36 9.26
CA THR A 6 -6.05 1.82 9.38
C THR A 6 -6.13 0.31 9.31
N TYR A 7 -5.35 -0.27 8.39
CA TYR A 7 -5.31 -1.69 8.10
C TYR A 7 -3.91 -2.21 8.39
N LYS A 8 -3.81 -3.25 9.21
CA LYS A 8 -2.54 -3.85 9.60
C LYS A 8 -2.43 -5.25 9.02
N SER A 9 -1.29 -5.54 8.40
CA SER A 9 -0.95 -6.88 7.94
C SER A 9 -0.94 -7.89 9.09
N GLN A 10 -1.24 -9.16 8.80
CA GLN A 10 -1.30 -10.24 9.78
C GLN A 10 0.00 -10.42 10.57
N ASP A 11 1.15 -10.25 9.93
CA ASP A 11 2.48 -10.31 10.57
C ASP A 11 2.88 -9.00 11.27
N GLY A 12 2.08 -7.94 11.09
CA GLY A 12 2.32 -6.60 11.61
C GLY A 12 3.55 -5.91 11.00
N ALA A 13 4.05 -6.38 9.85
CA ALA A 13 5.17 -5.77 9.13
C ALA A 13 4.76 -4.52 8.34
N PHE A 14 3.49 -4.45 7.97
CA PHE A 14 2.91 -3.41 7.13
C PHE A 14 1.65 -2.80 7.77
N THR A 15 1.50 -1.48 7.66
CA THR A 15 0.31 -0.74 8.07
C THR A 15 -0.09 0.22 6.96
N LEU A 16 -1.31 0.10 6.42
CA LEU A 16 -1.90 1.03 5.45
C LEU A 16 -2.94 1.89 6.17
N THR A 17 -2.82 3.21 6.11
CA THR A 17 -3.85 4.15 6.56
C THR A 17 -4.47 4.81 5.33
N ILE A 18 -5.77 4.57 5.11
CA ILE A 18 -6.58 5.20 4.09
C ILE A 18 -7.33 6.38 4.73
N ALA A 19 -7.07 7.60 4.25
CA ALA A 19 -7.59 8.83 4.87
C ALA A 19 -8.56 9.62 3.99
N SER A 20 -8.40 9.55 2.67
CA SER A 20 -9.14 10.38 1.72
C SER A 20 -9.74 9.57 0.57
N ALA A 21 -10.54 8.55 0.91
CA ALA A 21 -11.30 7.78 -0.05
C ALA A 21 -12.39 8.63 -0.74
N ASN A 22 -12.38 8.68 -2.07
CA ASN A 22 -13.43 9.19 -2.93
C ASN A 22 -14.06 8.05 -3.76
N GLU A 23 -15.31 7.71 -3.43
CA GLU A 23 -16.09 6.69 -4.16
C GLU A 23 -16.41 7.08 -5.59
N GLY A 24 -16.62 8.37 -5.88
CA GLY A 24 -17.05 8.84 -7.19
C GLY A 24 -16.04 8.56 -8.30
N ASN A 25 -14.76 8.40 -7.96
CA ASN A 25 -13.71 8.03 -8.89
C ASN A 25 -12.87 6.81 -8.45
N GLY A 26 -13.26 6.15 -7.35
CA GLY A 26 -12.56 4.98 -6.83
C GLY A 26 -11.11 5.25 -6.42
N THR A 27 -10.79 6.44 -5.89
CA THR A 27 -9.40 6.81 -5.53
C THR A 27 -9.24 7.10 -4.04
N PHE A 28 -8.07 6.79 -3.49
CA PHE A 28 -7.69 7.17 -2.11
C PHE A 28 -6.27 7.70 -2.03
N GLY A 29 -6.04 8.50 -1.00
CA GLY A 29 -4.73 8.83 -0.45
C GLY A 29 -4.60 8.40 1.01
N GLY A 30 -3.40 8.53 1.54
CA GLY A 30 -3.09 8.15 2.91
C GLY A 30 -1.61 7.90 3.14
N SER A 31 -1.29 7.04 4.10
CA SER A 31 0.08 6.67 4.45
C SER A 31 0.25 5.16 4.52
N TYR A 32 1.49 4.71 4.38
CA TYR A 32 1.85 3.31 4.46
C TYR A 32 3.14 3.17 5.27
N VAL A 33 3.20 2.21 6.18
CA VAL A 33 4.39 1.90 6.98
C VAL A 33 4.86 0.51 6.60
N SER A 34 6.17 0.36 6.37
CA SER A 34 6.82 -0.94 6.20
C SER A 34 7.99 -1.06 7.17
N LYS A 35 8.02 -2.12 7.97
CA LYS A 35 9.07 -2.37 8.98
C LYS A 35 10.42 -2.79 8.40
N TYR A 36 10.40 -3.60 7.35
CA TYR A 36 11.61 -4.27 6.84
C TYR A 36 12.01 -3.70 5.49
N THR A 37 12.49 -2.45 5.47
CA THR A 37 13.15 -1.88 4.29
C THR A 37 14.67 -1.97 4.41
N PRO A 38 15.43 -1.82 3.31
CA PRO A 38 16.88 -1.67 3.38
C PRO A 38 17.35 -0.54 4.30
N GLN A 39 16.46 0.40 4.63
CA GLN A 39 16.71 1.57 5.48
C GLN A 39 15.94 1.47 6.82
N GLY A 40 15.56 0.25 7.25
CA GLY A 40 14.76 0.00 8.45
C GLY A 40 13.28 0.32 8.28
N GLN A 41 12.57 0.61 9.37
CA GLN A 41 11.16 0.99 9.28
C GLN A 41 11.02 2.35 8.60
N GLN A 42 10.14 2.44 7.60
CA GLN A 42 9.88 3.66 6.85
C GLN A 42 8.39 3.95 6.79
N THR A 43 8.05 5.24 6.80
CA THR A 43 6.70 5.75 6.56
C THR A 43 6.67 6.42 5.20
N PHE A 44 5.75 5.99 4.35
CA PHE A 44 5.57 6.40 2.98
C PHE A 44 4.26 7.17 2.85
N SER A 45 4.22 8.12 1.91
CA SER A 45 2.97 8.64 1.40
C SER A 45 2.40 7.66 0.38
N VAL A 46 1.10 7.41 0.43
CA VAL A 46 0.40 6.75 -0.67
C VAL A 46 0.20 7.79 -1.78
N LEU A 47 0.93 7.64 -2.89
CA LEU A 47 0.87 8.56 -4.02
C LEU A 47 -0.43 8.41 -4.82
N ALA A 48 -0.85 7.17 -5.01
CA ALA A 48 -2.05 6.82 -5.75
C ALA A 48 -2.60 5.53 -5.18
N GLY A 49 -3.84 5.57 -4.70
CA GLY A 49 -4.63 4.39 -4.35
C GLY A 49 -5.87 4.32 -5.24
N ILE A 50 -6.22 3.12 -5.69
CA ILE A 50 -7.42 2.86 -6.47
C ILE A 50 -8.21 1.69 -5.87
N TRP A 51 -9.53 1.74 -5.95
CA TRP A 51 -10.39 0.57 -5.78
C TRP A 51 -11.53 0.59 -6.78
N ASN A 52 -11.94 -0.59 -7.24
CA ASN A 52 -13.02 -0.74 -8.21
C ASN A 52 -13.89 -1.94 -7.85
N TYR A 53 -15.19 -1.79 -8.03
CA TYR A 53 -16.19 -2.82 -7.80
C TYR A 53 -17.05 -3.05 -9.04
N VAL A 54 -17.69 -4.22 -9.12
CA VAL A 54 -18.51 -4.62 -10.28
C VAL A 54 -19.97 -4.24 -10.02
N GLY A 55 -20.52 -3.34 -10.85
CA GLY A 55 -21.91 -2.91 -10.73
C GLY A 55 -22.22 -2.27 -9.38
N ASN A 56 -23.24 -2.78 -8.67
CA ASN A 56 -23.60 -2.33 -7.32
C ASN A 56 -23.02 -3.22 -6.19
N VAL A 57 -22.16 -4.18 -6.53
CA VAL A 57 -21.56 -5.12 -5.57
C VAL A 57 -20.31 -4.49 -4.96
N THR A 58 -20.48 -3.76 -3.86
CA THR A 58 -19.39 -2.97 -3.24
C THR A 58 -18.28 -3.81 -2.60
N THR A 59 -18.55 -5.08 -2.29
CA THR A 59 -17.53 -6.08 -1.89
C THR A 59 -17.89 -7.45 -2.45
N PRO A 60 -16.91 -8.28 -2.86
CA PRO A 60 -15.48 -7.96 -2.92
C PRO A 60 -15.17 -6.88 -3.97
N ASN A 61 -14.13 -6.08 -3.74
CA ASN A 61 -13.66 -5.07 -4.68
C ASN A 61 -12.14 -5.17 -4.90
N SER A 62 -11.68 -4.82 -6.09
CA SER A 62 -10.24 -4.69 -6.37
C SER A 62 -9.68 -3.48 -5.64
N ILE A 63 -8.46 -3.57 -5.12
CA ILE A 63 -7.78 -2.45 -4.49
C ILE A 63 -6.28 -2.52 -4.78
N ALA A 64 -5.67 -1.38 -5.08
CA ALA A 64 -4.25 -1.27 -5.33
C ALA A 64 -3.73 0.08 -4.87
N PHE A 65 -2.43 0.17 -4.56
CA PHE A 65 -1.79 1.45 -4.30
C PHE A 65 -0.29 1.44 -4.61
N ILE A 66 0.25 2.64 -4.82
CA ILE A 66 1.68 2.92 -4.95
C ILE A 66 2.09 3.83 -3.79
N ALA A 67 3.14 3.43 -3.08
CA ALA A 67 3.75 4.22 -2.02
C ALA A 67 5.24 4.37 -2.30
N ASN A 68 5.79 5.58 -2.12
CA ASN A 68 7.21 5.79 -2.34
C ASN A 68 7.82 6.73 -1.30
N ILE A 69 9.14 6.66 -1.18
CA ILE A 69 9.95 7.59 -0.42
C ILE A 69 11.22 7.89 -1.20
N ARG A 70 11.55 9.17 -1.28
CA ARG A 70 12.80 9.68 -1.84
C ARG A 70 13.29 10.80 -0.92
N PRO A 71 14.21 10.53 0.02
CA PRO A 71 14.70 11.53 0.97
C PRO A 71 15.38 12.71 0.29
N ALA A 72 15.58 13.80 1.03
CA ALA A 72 16.39 14.94 0.57
C ALA A 72 17.79 14.48 0.13
N ASN A 73 18.33 15.14 -0.90
CA ASN A 73 19.60 14.78 -1.56
C ASN A 73 19.61 13.41 -2.26
N TRP A 74 18.45 12.74 -2.33
CA TRP A 74 18.21 11.52 -3.09
C TRP A 74 19.25 10.40 -2.87
N PRO A 75 19.62 10.06 -1.61
CA PRO A 75 20.58 8.98 -1.33
C PRO A 75 20.04 7.60 -1.74
N TYR A 76 18.72 7.46 -1.82
CA TYR A 76 18.02 6.28 -2.30
C TYR A 76 16.59 6.62 -2.72
N CYS A 77 15.93 5.66 -3.37
CA CYS A 77 14.49 5.66 -3.62
C CYS A 77 13.93 4.28 -3.26
N ILE A 78 12.80 4.24 -2.55
CA ILE A 78 12.03 3.01 -2.36
C ILE A 78 10.63 3.25 -2.94
N GLN A 79 10.15 2.33 -3.76
CA GLN A 79 8.76 2.27 -4.19
C GLN A 79 8.18 0.90 -3.88
N ASP A 80 7.08 0.91 -3.14
CA ASP A 80 6.24 -0.26 -2.91
C ASP A 80 4.99 -0.14 -3.77
N THR A 81 4.60 -1.23 -4.42
CA THR A 81 3.35 -1.31 -5.18
C THR A 81 2.60 -2.54 -4.72
N TRP A 82 1.33 -2.34 -4.38
CA TRP A 82 0.44 -3.37 -3.86
C TRP A 82 -0.80 -3.48 -4.74
N SER A 83 -1.28 -4.69 -4.95
CA SER A 83 -2.54 -4.98 -5.62
C SER A 83 -3.22 -6.17 -4.98
N GLY A 84 -4.55 -6.17 -4.95
CA GLY A 84 -5.30 -7.23 -4.34
C GLY A 84 -6.80 -6.96 -4.28
N VAL A 85 -7.44 -7.52 -3.25
CA VAL A 85 -8.90 -7.57 -3.13
C VAL A 85 -9.29 -7.22 -1.69
N MET A 86 -10.20 -6.26 -1.54
CA MET A 86 -10.97 -6.13 -0.31
C MET A 86 -12.06 -7.21 -0.32
N THR A 87 -11.84 -8.28 0.44
CA THR A 87 -12.71 -9.47 0.43
C THR A 87 -14.04 -9.21 1.12
N GLN A 88 -14.01 -8.36 2.14
CA GLN A 88 -15.16 -7.80 2.85
C GLN A 88 -14.73 -6.49 3.50
N GLN A 89 -15.69 -5.69 3.98
CA GLN A 89 -15.39 -4.43 4.68
C GLN A 89 -14.37 -4.67 5.81
N GLY A 90 -13.28 -3.91 5.81
CA GLY A 90 -12.24 -4.03 6.84
C GLY A 90 -11.23 -5.17 6.64
N GLN A 91 -11.36 -6.00 5.58
CA GLN A 91 -10.45 -7.11 5.31
C GLN A 91 -9.92 -7.04 3.87
N ILE A 92 -8.60 -7.02 3.74
CA ILE A 92 -7.93 -6.87 2.44
C ILE A 92 -6.87 -7.94 2.30
N LEU A 93 -6.84 -8.63 1.16
CA LEU A 93 -5.72 -9.48 0.78
C LEU A 93 -4.90 -8.72 -0.26
N LEU A 94 -3.63 -8.42 0.03
CA LEU A 94 -2.74 -7.67 -0.86
C LEU A 94 -1.50 -8.47 -1.20
N ASN A 95 -1.02 -8.37 -2.45
CA ASN A 95 0.28 -8.82 -2.87
C ASN A 95 1.16 -7.63 -3.25
N GLY A 96 2.39 -7.59 -2.73
CA GLY A 96 3.27 -6.43 -2.84
C GLY A 96 4.60 -6.73 -3.54
N VAL A 97 5.15 -5.71 -4.18
CA VAL A 97 6.52 -5.69 -4.69
C VAL A 97 7.21 -4.40 -4.26
N ARG A 98 8.53 -4.46 -4.09
CA ARG A 98 9.38 -3.31 -3.79
C ARG A 98 10.49 -3.19 -4.81
N SER A 99 10.66 -1.99 -5.35
CA SER A 99 11.93 -1.55 -5.94
C SER A 99 12.68 -0.66 -4.94
N TYR A 100 13.97 -0.94 -4.79
CA TYR A 100 14.92 -0.11 -4.05
C TYR A 100 16.04 0.28 -5.01
N LEU A 101 16.29 1.57 -5.13
CA LEU A 101 17.38 2.16 -5.90
C LEU A 101 18.32 2.87 -4.94
N ASN A 102 19.61 2.59 -5.03
CA ASN A 102 20.63 3.24 -4.22
C ASN A 102 21.44 4.24 -5.08
N ALA A 103 22.00 5.28 -4.46
CA ALA A 103 22.71 6.34 -5.19
C ALA A 103 23.99 5.87 -5.90
N ASP A 104 24.53 4.71 -5.52
CA ASP A 104 25.67 4.06 -6.18
C ASP A 104 25.29 3.36 -7.51
N GLY A 105 24.02 3.45 -7.93
CA GLY A 105 23.52 2.83 -9.16
C GLY A 105 23.10 1.36 -8.99
N THR A 106 23.16 0.82 -7.78
CA THR A 106 22.64 -0.54 -7.49
C THR A 106 21.14 -0.52 -7.25
N TYR A 107 20.51 -1.69 -7.43
CA TYR A 107 19.09 -1.87 -7.21
C TYR A 107 18.77 -3.23 -6.59
N VAL A 108 17.63 -3.27 -5.89
CA VAL A 108 17.02 -4.51 -5.40
C VAL A 108 15.55 -4.51 -5.77
N LEU A 109 15.11 -5.54 -6.49
CA LEU A 109 13.69 -5.84 -6.71
C LEU A 109 13.31 -7.02 -5.82
N SER A 110 12.28 -6.85 -5.00
CA SER A 110 11.87 -7.86 -4.02
C SER A 110 10.36 -8.01 -3.98
N SER A 111 9.90 -9.23 -3.73
CA SER A 111 8.51 -9.49 -3.36
C SER A 111 8.32 -9.12 -1.90
N LEU A 112 7.19 -8.47 -1.58
CA LEU A 112 6.72 -8.24 -0.22
C LEU A 112 5.75 -9.33 0.25
N GLY A 113 5.44 -10.29 -0.64
CA GLY A 113 4.53 -11.40 -0.39
C GLY A 113 3.06 -11.04 -0.54
N THR A 114 2.22 -12.06 -0.36
CA THR A 114 0.77 -11.94 -0.27
C THR A 114 0.37 -11.98 1.20
N MET A 115 -0.23 -10.90 1.70
CA MET A 115 -0.53 -10.70 3.12
C MET A 115 -2.00 -10.30 3.33
N PRO A 116 -2.69 -10.91 4.31
CA PRO A 116 -3.96 -10.39 4.81
C PRO A 116 -3.74 -9.13 5.64
N PHE A 117 -4.61 -8.15 5.48
CA PHE A 117 -4.68 -6.91 6.24
C PHE A 117 -6.06 -6.77 6.87
N SER A 118 -6.10 -6.36 8.13
CA SER A 118 -7.34 -6.16 8.88
C SER A 118 -7.42 -4.76 9.45
N ALA A 119 -8.61 -4.15 9.36
CA ALA A 119 -8.91 -2.89 10.03
C ALA A 119 -8.61 -2.99 11.53
N GLN A 120 -8.07 -1.91 12.10
CA GLN A 120 -7.80 -1.75 13.52
C GLN A 120 -8.93 -1.00 14.23
#